data_AF-A0A968YLI5-F1
#
_entry.id   AF-A0A968YLI5-F1
#
_cell.length_a   1.000
_cell.length_b   1.000
_cell.length_c   1.000
_cell.angle_alpha   90.00
_cell.angle_beta   90.00
_cell.angle_gamma   90.00
#
_symmetry.space_group_name_H-M   'P 1'
#
loop_
_entity.id
_entity.type
_entity.pdbx_description
1 polymer ?
#
loop_
_entity_poly.entity_id
_entity_poly.type
_entity_poly.pdbx_seq_one_letter_code
_entity_poly.pdbx_strand_id
1 'polypeptide(L)'
;MSESFLIYNALCLPAPDVEALIQGRTIAATPRKFINPGHKFALYPANASINALPPEHHYRSSFLPIAQKVFANLGSEIVLIKAWARCELCQMLDASESFEAVSGLTVWTTEALQQILLQRRYIFLAYLRVYLLPQQIEMPVYTQSRQFVPLPNSLTVSQAYPVLSDRTFAIRKHQLETLQPPPHPELEDLQSAIASFAITNPAAKQLDQDIKAFLGWTTEELIQQSDPDLAWINDIAALGDRSIEQDEGKSNYQAGTDFENIARRSLKFVGFKVESDYKGGAGGLDLFCSKPYSLVCECKAGKSIPDRTVEELDRIGKRHLKENYVEAVRLIIGPGKPTKQLQESAAISRISIINAMTLQKLVELQAKYPGSVDLIELKKYLDPGEINYKIDEYIETVKRQIQLRSQIVQAVKQLFEQDNESLEATSQSFTVTEIRAHYNAIQNPRLTDEAVHDFLIELSSPLTGYLGRIKGKDWRGDRFYFLRDLPTPPI
;
A
#
# COMPACT_ATOMS: atom_id res chain seq x y z
N MET A 1 -4.06 -1.65 26.93
CA MET A 1 -3.09 -0.61 27.35
C MET A 1 -1.71 -1.16 27.07
N SER A 2 -0.93 -0.55 26.17
CA SER A 2 0.44 -0.98 25.89
C SER A 2 1.33 -0.70 27.11
N GLU A 3 2.11 -1.67 27.54
CA GLU A 3 3.09 -1.50 28.62
C GLU A 3 4.08 -0.39 28.25
N SER A 4 4.37 0.51 29.21
CA SER A 4 5.30 1.62 29.03
C SER A 4 6.57 1.40 29.84
N PHE A 5 7.71 1.79 29.26
CA PHE A 5 9.04 1.60 29.85
C PHE A 5 9.79 2.92 29.88
N LEU A 6 10.62 3.11 30.91
CA LEU A 6 11.58 4.20 30.96
C LEU A 6 12.94 3.71 30.47
N ILE A 7 13.52 4.44 29.51
CA ILE A 7 14.91 4.24 29.08
C ILE A 7 15.73 5.49 29.35
N TYR A 8 16.98 5.29 29.75
CA TYR A 8 17.87 6.37 30.20
C TYR A 8 19.11 6.54 29.29
N ASN A 9 19.38 5.55 28.44
CA ASN A 9 20.61 5.47 27.66
C ASN A 9 20.30 5.08 26.21
N ALA A 10 21.21 5.45 25.32
CA ALA A 10 21.18 5.05 23.92
C ALA A 10 22.42 4.21 23.56
N LEU A 11 22.23 3.08 22.89
CA LEU A 11 23.30 2.22 22.39
C LEU A 11 23.92 2.87 21.15
N CYS A 12 25.22 3.10 21.19
CA CYS A 12 25.99 3.61 20.05
C CYS A 12 26.30 2.48 19.08
N LEU A 13 25.75 2.57 17.88
CA LEU A 13 26.01 1.68 16.75
C LEU A 13 26.43 2.51 15.52
N PRO A 14 27.15 1.94 14.54
CA PRO A 14 27.39 2.62 13.28
C PRO A 14 26.08 3.13 12.68
N ALA A 15 26.06 4.37 12.19
CA ALA A 15 24.85 4.97 11.65
C ALA A 15 24.16 4.14 10.56
N PRO A 16 24.89 3.50 9.61
CA PRO A 16 24.24 2.61 8.64
C PRO A 16 23.57 1.39 9.30
N ASP A 17 24.17 0.82 10.35
CA ASP A 17 23.59 -0.33 11.07
C ASP A 17 22.29 0.07 11.78
N VAL A 18 22.24 1.28 12.36
CA VAL A 18 20.99 1.83 12.94
C VAL A 18 19.92 2.00 11.88
N GLU A 19 20.28 2.49 10.70
CA GLU A 19 19.34 2.64 9.58
C GLU A 19 18.85 1.27 9.08
N ALA A 20 19.72 0.26 9.02
CA ALA A 20 19.35 -1.11 8.66
C ALA A 20 18.34 -1.72 9.64
N LEU A 21 18.52 -1.47 10.95
CA LEU A 21 17.61 -1.88 12.01
C LEU A 21 16.26 -1.16 11.90
N ILE A 22 16.26 0.15 11.62
CA ILE A 22 15.04 0.97 11.47
C ILE A 22 14.24 0.56 10.23
N GLN A 23 14.91 0.18 9.14
CA GLN A 23 14.27 -0.31 7.92
C GLN A 23 13.88 -1.79 8.00
N GLY A 24 14.12 -2.46 9.13
CA GLY A 24 13.82 -3.88 9.30
C GLY A 24 14.68 -4.83 8.47
N ARG A 25 15.74 -4.34 7.80
CA ARG A 25 16.63 -5.14 6.92
C ARG A 25 17.44 -6.16 7.70
N THR A 26 17.78 -5.85 8.94
CA THR A 26 18.44 -6.76 9.88
C THR A 26 17.78 -6.63 11.25
N ILE A 27 17.87 -7.67 12.07
CA ILE A 27 17.59 -7.59 13.51
C ILE A 27 18.87 -7.66 14.35
N ALA A 28 20.01 -7.87 13.71
CA ALA A 28 21.29 -8.04 14.37
C ALA A 28 22.06 -6.72 14.47
N ALA A 29 22.80 -6.57 15.57
CA ALA A 29 23.76 -5.49 15.80
C ALA A 29 25.07 -6.07 16.35
N THR A 30 26.21 -5.41 16.10
CA THR A 30 27.51 -5.78 16.68
C THR A 30 27.97 -4.81 17.77
N PRO A 31 27.38 -4.84 18.98
CA PRO A 31 27.80 -3.98 20.08
C PRO A 31 29.25 -4.24 20.50
N ARG A 32 29.83 -3.26 21.21
CA ARG A 32 31.22 -3.34 21.71
C ARG A 32 31.39 -4.34 22.85
N LYS A 33 30.35 -4.53 23.67
CA LYS A 33 30.32 -5.48 24.77
C LYS A 33 29.02 -6.26 24.69
N PHE A 34 29.03 -7.43 25.34
CA PHE A 34 27.83 -8.22 25.55
C PHE A 34 26.69 -7.37 26.13
N ILE A 35 25.48 -7.58 25.63
CA ILE A 35 24.26 -6.92 26.11
C ILE A 35 23.35 -8.00 26.70
N ASN A 36 22.98 -7.84 27.98
CA ASN A 36 22.09 -8.79 28.61
C ASN A 36 20.69 -8.76 27.96
N PRO A 37 20.08 -9.93 27.70
CA PRO A 37 18.68 -10.00 27.27
C PRO A 37 17.75 -9.23 28.20
N GLY A 38 16.72 -8.61 27.63
CA GLY A 38 15.76 -7.76 28.32
C GLY A 38 16.20 -6.29 28.49
N HIS A 39 17.48 -5.96 28.28
CA HIS A 39 17.96 -4.57 28.37
C HIS A 39 17.32 -3.71 27.26
N LYS A 40 16.86 -2.51 27.63
CA LYS A 40 16.14 -1.57 26.77
C LYS A 40 16.93 -0.28 26.63
N PHE A 41 17.04 0.25 25.41
CA PHE A 41 17.82 1.45 25.12
C PHE A 41 17.37 2.11 23.82
N ALA A 42 17.67 3.39 23.65
CA ALA A 42 17.51 4.08 22.39
C ALA A 42 18.61 3.66 21.39
N LEU A 43 18.39 3.82 20.09
CA LEU A 43 19.42 3.55 19.07
C LEU A 43 20.10 4.86 18.67
N TYR A 44 21.39 4.99 19.01
CA TYR A 44 22.18 6.17 18.69
C TYR A 44 23.04 5.92 17.43
N PRO A 45 22.82 6.64 16.33
CA PRO A 45 23.61 6.51 15.11
C PRO A 45 24.96 7.22 15.31
N ALA A 46 25.95 6.46 15.74
CA ALA A 46 27.30 6.97 15.93
C ALA A 46 28.05 7.04 14.61
N ASN A 47 28.89 8.07 14.47
CA ASN A 47 30.00 8.08 13.52
C ASN A 47 31.11 7.16 14.04
N ALA A 48 30.82 5.87 14.11
CA ALA A 48 31.75 4.88 14.63
C ALA A 48 32.76 4.54 13.52
N SER A 49 33.98 5.09 13.62
CA SER A 49 35.17 4.67 12.85
C SER A 49 35.61 3.24 13.20
N ILE A 50 34.74 2.24 13.02
CA ILE A 50 35.14 0.83 13.12
C ILE A 50 35.71 0.33 11.79
N ASN A 51 35.46 1.04 10.70
CA ASN A 51 35.71 0.49 9.37
C ASN A 51 37.12 0.89 8.90
N ALA A 52 38.08 0.00 9.14
CA ALA A 52 39.35 -0.02 8.41
C ALA A 52 39.15 -0.34 6.92
N LEU A 53 37.94 -0.77 6.54
CA LEU A 53 37.53 -1.08 5.19
C LEU A 53 36.66 0.03 4.58
N PRO A 54 36.77 0.27 3.26
CA PRO A 54 35.79 1.03 2.51
C PRO A 54 34.36 0.47 2.67
N PRO A 55 33.30 1.30 2.57
CA PRO A 55 31.91 0.87 2.71
C PRO A 55 31.51 -0.35 1.85
N GLU A 56 32.02 -0.43 0.62
CA GLU A 56 31.79 -1.51 -0.35
C GLU A 56 32.33 -2.87 0.10
N HIS A 57 33.34 -2.88 0.96
CA HIS A 57 33.87 -4.09 1.57
C HIS A 57 33.25 -4.38 2.93
N HIS A 58 32.47 -3.45 3.48
CA HIS A 58 31.85 -3.61 4.79
C HIS A 58 30.38 -4.03 4.72
N TYR A 59 29.64 -3.45 3.76
CA TYR A 59 28.22 -3.69 3.57
C TYR A 59 27.97 -4.43 2.27
N ARG A 60 27.00 -5.34 2.28
CA ARG A 60 26.59 -6.06 1.07
C ARG A 60 26.10 -5.08 0.00
N SER A 61 26.27 -5.45 -1.26
CA SER A 61 25.86 -4.64 -2.43
C SER A 61 24.40 -4.16 -2.33
N SER A 62 23.53 -5.01 -1.77
CA SER A 62 22.12 -4.72 -1.54
C SER A 62 21.87 -3.57 -0.54
N PHE A 63 22.77 -3.33 0.41
CA PHE A 63 22.65 -2.25 1.40
C PHE A 63 23.58 -1.05 1.12
N LEU A 64 24.55 -1.22 0.23
CA LEU A 64 25.60 -0.23 -0.04
C LEU A 64 25.08 1.17 -0.42
N PRO A 65 24.06 1.35 -1.29
CA PRO A 65 23.55 2.68 -1.62
C PRO A 65 23.00 3.43 -0.41
N ILE A 66 22.34 2.72 0.51
CA ILE A 66 21.79 3.29 1.73
C ILE A 66 22.93 3.66 2.67
N ALA A 67 23.89 2.76 2.87
CA ALA A 67 25.06 3.02 3.70
C ALA A 67 25.82 4.26 3.21
N GLN A 68 26.09 4.38 1.90
CA GLN A 68 26.73 5.55 1.30
C GLN A 68 25.95 6.84 1.53
N LYS A 69 24.61 6.80 1.38
CA LYS A 69 23.75 7.95 1.67
C LYS A 69 23.81 8.35 3.15
N VAL A 70 23.83 7.38 4.06
CA VAL A 70 23.97 7.65 5.50
C VAL A 70 25.34 8.29 5.78
N PHE A 71 26.41 7.75 5.21
CA PHE A 71 27.76 8.30 5.35
C PHE A 71 27.87 9.75 4.85
N ALA A 72 27.24 10.07 3.72
CA ALA A 72 27.22 11.43 3.17
C ALA A 72 26.55 12.45 4.13
N ASN A 73 25.69 12.00 5.04
CA ASN A 73 24.96 12.85 5.98
C ASN A 73 25.57 12.90 7.40
N LEU A 74 26.74 12.28 7.63
CA LEU A 74 27.39 12.23 8.95
C LEU A 74 28.08 13.54 9.39
N GLY A 75 27.98 14.62 8.61
CA GLY A 75 28.64 15.90 8.88
C GLY A 75 27.90 16.84 9.85
N SER A 76 26.74 16.43 10.38
CA SER A 76 25.93 17.24 11.30
C SER A 76 26.46 17.20 12.74
N GLU A 77 26.37 18.31 13.48
CA GLU A 77 26.67 18.37 14.93
C GLU A 77 25.57 17.71 15.79
N ILE A 78 24.42 17.42 15.18
CA ILE A 78 23.24 16.83 15.80
C ILE A 78 22.92 15.50 15.11
N VAL A 79 22.60 14.48 15.92
CA VAL A 79 22.05 13.21 15.45
C VAL A 79 20.60 13.03 15.90
N LEU A 80 19.83 12.33 15.07
CA LEU A 80 18.42 12.04 15.32
C LEU A 80 18.26 10.60 15.81
N ILE A 81 17.79 10.44 17.04
CA ILE A 81 17.31 9.15 17.55
C ILE A 81 15.87 8.97 17.07
N LYS A 82 15.64 7.94 16.25
CA LYS A 82 14.32 7.64 15.66
C LYS A 82 13.67 6.37 16.23
N ALA A 83 14.42 5.56 16.96
CA ALA A 83 13.97 4.25 17.39
C ALA A 83 14.60 3.84 18.73
N TRP A 84 13.95 2.91 19.42
CA TRP A 84 14.47 2.22 20.59
C TRP A 84 14.43 0.70 20.37
N ALA A 85 15.18 -0.04 21.17
CA ALA A 85 15.25 -1.49 21.06
C ALA A 85 15.27 -2.19 22.42
N ARG A 86 14.77 -3.42 22.43
CA ARG A 86 14.99 -4.41 23.49
C ARG A 86 15.94 -5.49 22.96
N CYS A 87 16.98 -5.80 23.72
CA CYS A 87 17.84 -6.94 23.41
C CYS A 87 17.12 -8.24 23.73
N GLU A 88 16.89 -9.09 22.73
CA GLU A 88 16.22 -10.40 22.90
C GLU A 88 17.20 -11.54 23.09
N LEU A 89 18.39 -11.42 22.50
CA LEU A 89 19.51 -12.32 22.67
C LEU A 89 20.80 -11.55 22.40
N CYS A 90 21.89 -11.96 23.04
CA CYS A 90 23.22 -11.58 22.60
C CYS A 90 24.09 -12.83 22.67
N GLN A 91 24.74 -13.16 21.57
CA GLN A 91 25.65 -14.29 21.49
C GLN A 91 27.07 -13.83 21.14
N MET A 92 28.04 -14.67 21.43
CA MET A 92 29.45 -14.40 21.20
C MET A 92 29.93 -15.30 20.07
N LEU A 93 30.27 -14.71 18.93
CA LEU A 93 30.82 -15.42 17.79
C LEU A 93 32.35 -15.37 17.82
N ASP A 94 32.97 -16.49 17.46
CA ASP A 94 34.42 -16.62 17.30
C ASP A 94 34.79 -17.15 15.91
N ALA A 95 36.07 -17.52 15.73
CA ALA A 95 36.59 -17.97 14.44
C ALA A 95 36.03 -19.32 13.95
N SER A 96 35.33 -20.07 14.81
CA SER A 96 34.73 -21.36 14.45
C SER A 96 33.36 -21.23 13.78
N GLU A 97 32.78 -20.03 13.78
CA GLU A 97 31.45 -19.74 13.26
C GLU A 97 31.42 -19.53 11.73
N SER A 98 30.30 -19.85 11.10
CA SER A 98 30.11 -19.62 9.66
C SER A 98 29.73 -18.17 9.36
N PHE A 99 30.73 -17.31 9.15
CA PHE A 99 30.50 -15.89 8.78
C PHE A 99 29.88 -15.70 7.40
N GLU A 100 29.95 -16.69 6.52
CA GLU A 100 29.20 -16.68 5.26
C GLU A 100 27.69 -16.75 5.53
N ALA A 101 27.25 -17.66 6.40
CA ALA A 101 25.84 -17.76 6.77
C ALA A 101 25.34 -16.51 7.53
N VAL A 102 26.15 -15.98 8.45
CA VAL A 102 25.83 -14.72 9.15
C VAL A 102 25.76 -13.54 8.18
N SER A 103 26.66 -13.46 7.19
CA SER A 103 26.59 -12.43 6.14
C SER A 103 25.34 -12.57 5.28
N GLY A 104 24.93 -13.81 4.97
CA GLY A 104 23.68 -14.10 4.27
C GLY A 104 22.43 -13.55 4.97
N LEU A 105 22.47 -13.43 6.30
CA LEU A 105 21.35 -13.02 7.16
C LEU A 105 21.46 -11.59 7.70
N THR A 106 22.51 -10.86 7.35
CA THR A 106 22.77 -9.50 7.84
C THR A 106 23.16 -8.56 6.70
N VAL A 107 23.33 -7.28 7.02
CA VAL A 107 23.78 -6.28 6.04
C VAL A 107 25.30 -6.27 5.83
N TRP A 108 26.05 -7.00 6.66
CA TRP A 108 27.50 -7.02 6.62
C TRP A 108 28.02 -8.08 5.64
N THR A 109 29.15 -7.81 5.02
CA THR A 109 29.90 -8.79 4.24
C THR A 109 30.63 -9.78 5.15
N THR A 110 31.03 -10.93 4.61
CA THR A 110 31.90 -11.88 5.32
C THR A 110 33.24 -11.23 5.67
N GLU A 111 33.79 -10.41 4.78
CA GLU A 111 35.03 -9.65 4.98
C GLU A 111 34.91 -8.68 6.17
N ALA A 112 33.79 -7.98 6.33
CA ALA A 112 33.54 -7.12 7.48
C ALA A 112 33.58 -7.91 8.79
N LEU A 113 32.85 -9.02 8.85
CA LEU A 113 32.77 -9.84 10.06
C LEU A 113 34.16 -10.38 10.44
N GLN A 114 34.93 -10.85 9.46
CA GLN A 114 36.31 -11.29 9.68
C GLN A 114 37.20 -10.14 10.19
N GLN A 115 37.10 -8.94 9.62
CA GLN A 115 37.88 -7.79 10.11
C GLN A 115 37.49 -7.37 11.52
N ILE A 116 36.20 -7.43 11.88
CA ILE A 116 35.75 -7.16 13.25
C ILE A 116 36.37 -8.18 14.21
N LEU A 117 36.43 -9.47 13.82
CA LEU A 117 37.06 -10.52 14.62
C LEU A 117 38.59 -10.36 14.74
N LEU A 118 39.26 -9.84 13.70
CA LEU A 118 40.69 -9.54 13.79
C LEU A 118 40.97 -8.39 14.76
N GLN A 119 40.09 -7.38 14.79
CA GLN A 119 40.18 -6.26 15.75
C GLN A 119 39.73 -6.65 17.16
N ARG A 120 38.85 -7.64 17.29
CA ARG A 120 38.23 -8.06 18.54
C ARG A 120 38.22 -9.59 18.63
N ARG A 121 38.76 -10.16 19.69
CA ARG A 121 38.78 -11.62 19.92
C ARG A 121 37.42 -12.32 19.71
N TYR A 122 36.32 -11.59 19.90
CA TYR A 122 34.96 -12.08 19.69
C TYR A 122 34.08 -10.99 19.07
N ILE A 123 33.05 -11.41 18.32
CA ILE A 123 31.95 -10.55 17.89
C ILE A 123 30.76 -10.79 18.82
N PHE A 124 30.31 -9.76 19.53
CA PHE A 124 29.02 -9.81 20.20
C PHE A 124 27.94 -9.55 19.16
N LEU A 125 27.09 -10.53 18.87
CA LEU A 125 25.95 -10.40 17.96
C LEU A 125 24.68 -10.29 18.80
N ALA A 126 24.11 -9.09 18.87
CA ALA A 126 22.88 -8.81 19.61
C ALA A 126 21.68 -8.82 18.68
N TYR A 127 20.62 -9.52 19.07
CA TYR A 127 19.34 -9.55 18.37
C TYR A 127 18.40 -8.55 19.02
N LEU A 128 17.99 -7.55 18.26
CA LEU A 128 17.31 -6.37 18.76
C LEU A 128 15.88 -6.35 18.24
N ARG A 129 14.91 -6.37 19.15
CA ARG A 129 13.51 -6.05 18.85
C ARG A 129 13.37 -4.53 18.79
N VAL A 130 13.17 -3.98 17.60
CA VAL A 130 13.21 -2.52 17.34
C VAL A 130 11.80 -1.94 17.22
N TYR A 131 11.64 -0.74 17.77
CA TYR A 131 10.40 0.03 17.74
C TYR A 131 10.68 1.48 17.36
N LEU A 132 9.85 2.04 16.49
CA LEU A 132 9.93 3.45 16.11
C LEU A 132 9.45 4.35 17.25
N LEU A 133 10.08 5.51 17.37
CA LEU A 133 9.62 6.56 18.27
C LEU A 133 8.57 7.42 17.56
N PRO A 134 7.45 7.76 18.22
CA PRO A 134 6.46 8.69 17.66
C PRO A 134 7.05 10.07 17.34
N GLN A 135 8.04 10.49 18.13
CA GLN A 135 8.76 11.74 17.96
C GLN A 135 10.27 11.47 17.99
N GLN A 136 10.98 12.01 17.00
CA GLN A 136 12.44 11.91 16.93
C GLN A 136 13.09 12.82 17.98
N ILE A 137 14.26 12.40 18.48
CA ILE A 137 14.99 13.12 19.52
C ILE A 137 16.32 13.59 18.95
N GLU A 138 16.56 14.89 19.05
CA GLU A 138 17.85 15.51 18.72
C GLU A 138 18.84 15.31 19.85
N MET A 139 20.04 14.87 19.49
CA MET A 139 21.15 14.62 20.41
C MET A 139 22.42 15.24 19.87
N PRO A 140 23.29 15.81 20.72
CA PRO A 140 24.61 16.22 20.27
C PRO A 140 25.44 15.00 19.82
N VAL A 141 26.34 15.23 18.87
CA VAL A 141 27.34 14.23 18.49
C VAL A 141 28.33 14.00 19.63
N TYR A 142 28.44 12.75 20.09
CA TYR A 142 29.48 12.33 21.02
C TYR A 142 30.67 11.78 20.24
N THR A 143 31.81 12.45 20.35
CA THR A 143 33.07 12.07 19.66
C THR A 143 33.81 10.93 20.34
N GLN A 144 33.48 10.63 21.61
CA GLN A 144 34.13 9.57 22.37
C GLN A 144 33.54 8.20 22.05
N SER A 145 34.44 7.24 21.80
CA SER A 145 34.12 5.83 21.56
C SER A 145 33.49 5.17 22.80
N ARG A 146 32.16 5.24 22.94
CA ARG A 146 31.39 4.64 24.05
C ARG A 146 30.43 3.58 23.52
N GLN A 147 30.02 2.66 24.40
CA GLN A 147 28.94 1.72 24.08
C GLN A 147 27.57 2.36 24.26
N PHE A 148 27.40 3.15 25.31
CA PHE A 148 26.17 3.87 25.60
C PHE A 148 26.46 5.35 25.84
N VAL A 149 25.50 6.19 25.43
CA VAL A 149 25.44 7.61 25.80
C VAL A 149 24.17 7.86 26.63
N PRO A 150 24.24 8.72 27.66
CA PRO A 150 23.05 9.08 28.43
C PRO A 150 22.09 9.90 27.57
N LEU A 151 20.79 9.66 27.72
CA LEU A 151 19.77 10.54 27.18
C LEU A 151 19.68 11.80 28.06
N PRO A 152 19.40 12.99 27.48
CA PRO A 152 19.27 14.24 28.24
C PRO A 152 18.10 14.17 29.23
N ASN A 153 17.03 13.48 28.85
CA ASN A 153 15.90 13.14 29.71
C ASN A 153 15.56 11.66 29.53
N SER A 154 15.01 11.04 30.58
CA SER A 154 14.45 9.69 30.46
C SER A 154 13.32 9.68 29.43
N LEU A 155 13.32 8.69 28.55
CA LEU A 155 12.29 8.55 27.52
C LEU A 155 11.28 7.48 27.94
N THR A 156 10.00 7.83 27.94
CA THR A 156 8.90 6.87 28.08
C THR A 156 8.60 6.28 26.71
N VAL A 157 8.76 4.97 26.58
CA VAL A 157 8.56 4.24 25.32
C VAL A 157 7.51 3.16 25.48
N SER A 158 6.87 2.78 24.38
CA SER A 158 5.93 1.65 24.31
C SER A 158 6.23 0.76 23.13
N GLN A 159 5.62 -0.43 23.12
CA GLN A 159 5.74 -1.41 22.03
C GLN A 159 4.77 -1.15 20.87
N ALA A 160 4.15 0.03 20.81
CA ALA A 160 3.06 0.32 19.87
C ALA A 160 3.48 0.36 18.39
N TYR A 161 4.75 0.65 18.10
CA TYR A 161 5.24 0.84 16.73
C TYR A 161 6.43 -0.09 16.43
N PRO A 162 6.24 -1.42 16.42
CA PRO A 162 7.32 -2.34 16.11
C PRO A 162 7.74 -2.20 14.65
N VAL A 163 9.04 -2.25 14.39
CA VAL A 163 9.56 -2.19 13.00
C VAL A 163 9.18 -3.44 12.21
N LEU A 164 9.19 -4.60 12.87
CA LEU A 164 8.77 -5.89 12.29
C LEU A 164 7.59 -6.45 13.08
N SER A 165 6.73 -7.27 12.47
CA SER A 165 5.73 -8.03 13.24
C SER A 165 6.41 -8.99 14.24
N ASP A 166 5.68 -9.44 15.27
CA ASP A 166 6.22 -10.41 16.24
C ASP A 166 6.63 -11.72 15.54
N ARG A 167 5.82 -12.17 14.58
CA ARG A 167 6.11 -13.34 13.76
C ARG A 167 7.37 -13.16 12.91
N THR A 168 7.47 -12.07 12.15
CA THR A 168 8.62 -11.80 11.28
C THR A 168 9.91 -11.74 12.09
N PHE A 169 9.85 -11.12 13.27
CA PHE A 169 10.98 -11.09 14.18
C PHE A 169 11.35 -12.48 14.71
N ALA A 170 10.36 -13.29 15.13
CA ALA A 170 10.60 -14.65 15.59
C ALA A 170 11.26 -15.53 14.51
N ILE A 171 10.77 -15.45 13.26
CA ILE A 171 11.36 -16.16 12.11
C ILE A 171 12.81 -15.72 11.91
N ARG A 172 13.08 -14.41 11.83
CA ARG A 172 14.45 -13.89 11.62
C ARG A 172 15.40 -14.22 12.76
N LYS A 173 14.90 -14.22 14.00
CA LYS A 173 15.64 -14.67 15.18
C LYS A 173 16.01 -16.15 15.04
N HIS A 174 15.04 -17.00 14.73
CA HIS A 174 15.28 -18.43 14.53
C HIS A 174 16.29 -18.70 13.40
N GLN A 175 16.19 -17.97 12.29
CA GLN A 175 17.15 -18.07 11.17
C GLN A 175 18.57 -17.70 11.59
N LEU A 176 18.76 -16.64 12.38
CA LEU A 176 20.07 -16.27 12.88
C LEU A 176 20.60 -17.26 13.93
N GLU A 177 19.75 -17.88 14.73
CA GLU A 177 20.13 -18.93 15.70
C GLU A 177 20.52 -20.24 15.00
N THR A 178 19.86 -20.58 13.89
CA THR A 178 20.04 -21.85 13.17
C THR A 178 20.87 -21.71 11.88
N LEU A 179 21.26 -20.49 11.53
CA LEU A 179 21.98 -20.13 10.31
C LEU A 179 21.26 -20.57 9.01
N GLN A 180 19.93 -20.62 9.04
CA GLN A 180 19.11 -20.93 7.87
C GLN A 180 18.96 -19.71 6.96
N PRO A 181 19.03 -19.86 5.62
CA PRO A 181 18.89 -18.73 4.70
C PRO A 181 17.50 -18.08 4.76
N PRO A 182 17.37 -16.81 4.32
CA PRO A 182 16.07 -16.17 4.12
C PRO A 182 15.17 -17.00 3.18
N PRO A 183 13.83 -16.95 3.32
CA PRO A 183 12.93 -17.69 2.44
C PRO A 183 12.94 -17.17 0.99
N HIS A 184 13.26 -15.88 0.79
CA HIS A 184 13.20 -15.21 -0.51
C HIS A 184 14.39 -14.26 -0.73
N PRO A 185 15.63 -14.78 -0.78
CA PRO A 185 16.83 -13.94 -0.93
C PRO A 185 16.81 -13.10 -2.23
N GLU A 186 16.22 -13.63 -3.31
CA GLU A 186 16.12 -12.93 -4.59
C GLU A 186 15.20 -11.69 -4.51
N LEU A 187 14.18 -11.72 -3.65
CA LEU A 187 13.30 -10.58 -3.43
C LEU A 187 13.98 -9.49 -2.60
N GLU A 188 14.83 -9.87 -1.64
CA GLU A 188 15.63 -8.89 -0.88
C GLU A 188 16.65 -8.18 -1.79
N ASP A 189 17.25 -8.93 -2.72
CA ASP A 189 18.17 -8.39 -3.74
C ASP A 189 17.44 -7.47 -4.73
N LEU A 190 16.26 -7.89 -5.22
CA LEU A 190 15.42 -7.09 -6.12
C LEU A 190 14.98 -5.79 -5.46
N GLN A 191 14.47 -5.86 -4.22
CA GLN A 191 14.09 -4.68 -3.44
C GLN A 191 15.25 -3.70 -3.36
N SER A 192 16.45 -4.22 -3.12
CA SER A 192 17.65 -3.41 -2.97
C SER A 192 18.06 -2.73 -4.27
N ALA A 193 17.94 -3.42 -5.40
CA ALA A 193 18.16 -2.84 -6.73
C ALA A 193 17.13 -1.76 -7.07
N ILE A 194 15.88 -1.90 -6.62
CA ILE A 194 14.79 -0.95 -6.90
C ILE A 194 14.85 0.28 -5.98
N ALA A 195 15.36 0.15 -4.75
CA ALA A 195 15.35 1.20 -3.74
C ALA A 195 15.98 2.52 -4.21
N SER A 196 17.01 2.48 -5.06
CA SER A 196 17.61 3.67 -5.67
C SER A 196 16.69 4.37 -6.67
N PHE A 197 15.88 3.60 -7.42
CA PHE A 197 14.94 4.12 -8.39
C PHE A 197 13.65 4.64 -7.74
N ALA A 198 13.24 4.05 -6.62
CA ALA A 198 12.06 4.45 -5.85
C ALA A 198 12.06 5.92 -5.41
N ILE A 199 13.23 6.56 -5.34
CA ILE A 199 13.37 7.98 -4.97
C ILE A 199 12.80 8.90 -6.05
N THR A 200 12.89 8.51 -7.33
CA THR A 200 12.57 9.38 -8.47
C THR A 200 11.47 8.84 -9.36
N ASN A 201 11.14 7.55 -9.24
CA ASN A 201 10.15 6.88 -10.07
C ASN A 201 8.98 6.37 -9.21
N PRO A 202 7.76 6.92 -9.39
CA PRO A 202 6.57 6.49 -8.64
C PRO A 202 6.24 5.01 -8.77
N ALA A 203 6.42 4.40 -9.95
CA ALA A 203 6.19 2.97 -10.14
C ALA A 203 7.23 2.11 -9.40
N ALA A 204 8.49 2.54 -9.38
CA ALA A 204 9.53 1.89 -8.58
C ALA A 204 9.27 2.03 -7.08
N LYS A 205 8.72 3.18 -6.64
CA LYS A 205 8.31 3.40 -5.24
C LYS A 205 7.20 2.45 -4.82
N GLN A 206 6.18 2.26 -5.67
CA GLN A 206 5.10 1.31 -5.39
C GLN A 206 5.64 -0.12 -5.30
N LEU A 207 6.48 -0.54 -6.26
CA LEU A 207 7.06 -1.88 -6.25
C LEU A 207 7.98 -2.12 -5.04
N ASP A 208 8.77 -1.12 -4.65
CA ASP A 208 9.58 -1.16 -3.43
C ASP A 208 8.73 -1.36 -2.17
N GLN A 209 7.61 -0.63 -2.06
CA GLN A 209 6.65 -0.78 -0.96
C GLN A 209 5.98 -2.15 -0.95
N ASP A 210 5.58 -2.66 -2.12
CA ASP A 210 4.94 -3.98 -2.25
C ASP A 210 5.90 -5.11 -1.83
N ILE A 211 7.18 -5.05 -2.26
CA ILE A 211 8.17 -6.05 -1.86
C ILE A 211 8.45 -5.96 -0.36
N LYS A 212 8.56 -4.75 0.21
CA LYS A 212 8.74 -4.56 1.66
C LYS A 212 7.56 -5.11 2.46
N ALA A 213 6.33 -4.88 2.00
CA ALA A 213 5.13 -5.44 2.62
C ALA A 213 5.16 -6.97 2.56
N PHE A 214 5.48 -7.55 1.41
CA PHE A 214 5.59 -9.00 1.22
C PHE A 214 6.66 -9.63 2.13
N LEU A 215 7.83 -8.99 2.25
CA LEU A 215 8.92 -9.45 3.13
C LEU A 215 8.64 -9.17 4.62
N GLY A 216 7.53 -8.50 4.94
CA GLY A 216 7.13 -8.13 6.31
C GLY A 216 8.00 -7.04 6.94
N TRP A 217 8.64 -6.19 6.12
CA TRP A 217 9.54 -5.11 6.57
C TRP A 217 8.79 -3.83 6.96
N THR A 218 7.52 -3.69 6.57
CA THR A 218 6.69 -2.52 6.86
C THR A 218 5.29 -2.95 7.25
N THR A 219 4.68 -2.26 8.22
CA THR A 219 3.26 -2.41 8.57
C THR A 219 2.38 -1.57 7.63
N GLU A 220 1.17 -2.06 7.37
CA GLU A 220 0.19 -1.47 6.44
C GLU A 220 -0.20 -0.02 6.76
N GLU A 221 -0.07 0.40 8.02
CA GLU A 221 -0.36 1.76 8.48
C GLU A 221 0.52 2.82 7.80
N LEU A 222 1.71 2.46 7.32
CA LEU A 222 2.60 3.37 6.57
C LEU A 222 2.24 3.48 5.08
N ILE A 223 1.34 2.63 4.57
CA ILE A 223 0.91 2.60 3.16
C ILE A 223 -0.30 3.52 2.93
N GLN A 224 -1.04 3.90 3.99
CA GLN A 224 -2.20 4.80 3.91
C GLN A 224 -1.85 6.30 3.85
N GLN A 225 -0.77 6.69 3.18
CA GLN A 225 -0.64 8.10 2.79
C GLN A 225 -1.48 8.34 1.54
N SER A 226 -2.52 9.16 1.69
CA SER A 226 -3.35 9.68 0.61
C SER A 226 -2.43 10.19 -0.49
N ASP A 227 -2.47 9.56 -1.66
CA ASP A 227 -1.74 10.03 -2.83
C ASP A 227 -2.18 11.48 -3.12
N PRO A 228 -1.28 12.49 -3.01
CA PRO A 228 -1.61 13.88 -3.30
C PRO A 228 -2.22 14.04 -4.71
N ASP A 229 -1.92 13.13 -5.64
CA ASP A 229 -2.45 13.13 -7.00
C ASP A 229 -3.94 12.77 -7.09
N LEU A 230 -4.58 12.34 -6.01
CA LEU A 230 -6.01 11.97 -5.94
C LEU A 230 -6.90 13.04 -5.28
N ALA A 231 -6.34 14.14 -4.78
CA ALA A 231 -7.11 15.18 -4.07
C ALA A 231 -8.25 15.79 -4.91
N TRP A 232 -8.05 15.88 -6.22
CA TRP A 232 -9.02 16.40 -7.20
C TRP A 232 -10.36 15.66 -7.22
N ILE A 233 -10.43 14.42 -6.73
CA ILE A 233 -11.67 13.64 -6.71
C ILE A 233 -12.75 14.37 -5.91
N ASN A 234 -12.35 15.06 -4.84
CA ASN A 234 -13.26 15.83 -3.99
C ASN A 234 -13.87 17.05 -4.70
N ASP A 235 -13.27 17.50 -5.81
CA ASP A 235 -13.73 18.66 -6.57
C ASP A 235 -14.84 18.30 -7.58
N ILE A 236 -15.10 17.01 -7.84
CA ILE A 236 -16.03 16.55 -8.88
C ILE A 236 -17.45 17.04 -8.57
N ALA A 237 -17.97 16.74 -7.39
CA ALA A 237 -19.31 17.17 -7.01
C ALA A 237 -19.40 18.69 -6.86
N ALA A 238 -18.36 19.32 -6.28
CA ALA A 238 -18.32 20.78 -6.07
C ALA A 238 -18.40 21.56 -7.39
N LEU A 239 -17.67 21.12 -8.43
CA LEU A 239 -17.69 21.79 -9.72
C LEU A 239 -19.02 21.62 -10.47
N GLY A 240 -19.70 20.49 -10.28
CA GLY A 240 -20.97 20.16 -10.93
C GLY A 240 -22.20 20.76 -10.25
N ASP A 241 -22.27 20.67 -8.92
CA ASP A 241 -23.40 21.16 -8.11
C ASP A 241 -23.05 22.45 -7.37
N ARG A 242 -23.47 23.56 -7.97
CA ARG A 242 -23.23 24.92 -7.45
C ARG A 242 -24.41 25.47 -6.68
N SER A 243 -25.21 24.59 -6.07
CA SER A 243 -26.30 25.02 -5.19
C SER A 243 -25.79 25.67 -3.89
N ILE A 244 -24.52 25.46 -3.52
CA ILE A 244 -23.92 25.88 -2.24
C ILE A 244 -22.91 27.04 -2.38
N GLU A 245 -22.33 27.28 -3.57
CA GLU A 245 -21.36 28.37 -3.78
C GLU A 245 -22.05 29.75 -3.85
N GLN A 246 -21.59 30.70 -3.03
CA GLN A 246 -21.76 32.12 -3.33
C GLN A 246 -20.95 32.41 -4.59
N ASP A 247 -21.58 32.86 -5.67
CA ASP A 247 -20.96 33.16 -6.97
C ASP A 247 -19.60 33.86 -6.80
N GLU A 248 -18.50 33.10 -6.85
CA GLU A 248 -17.11 33.61 -6.77
C GLU A 248 -16.69 34.27 -8.09
N GLY A 249 -17.56 35.08 -8.70
CA GLY A 249 -17.27 35.86 -9.92
C GLY A 249 -16.94 35.04 -11.18
N LYS A 250 -16.99 33.70 -11.14
CA LYS A 250 -16.79 32.85 -12.34
C LYS A 250 -18.02 32.94 -13.26
N SER A 251 -17.79 33.14 -14.56
CA SER A 251 -18.87 33.09 -15.54
C SER A 251 -19.42 31.66 -15.68
N ASN A 252 -20.71 31.53 -16.03
CA ASN A 252 -21.34 30.24 -16.33
C ASN A 252 -20.58 29.43 -17.41
N TYR A 253 -19.86 30.12 -18.30
CA TYR A 253 -19.03 29.49 -19.32
C TYR A 253 -17.80 28.81 -18.72
N GLN A 254 -17.07 29.52 -17.86
CA GLN A 254 -15.91 28.95 -17.16
C GLN A 254 -16.35 27.79 -16.25
N ALA A 255 -17.51 27.95 -15.62
CA ALA A 255 -18.11 26.94 -14.77
C ALA A 255 -18.36 25.61 -15.49
N GLY A 256 -19.01 25.67 -16.66
CA GLY A 256 -19.27 24.50 -17.49
C GLY A 256 -17.97 23.86 -17.98
N THR A 257 -17.00 24.67 -18.39
CA THR A 257 -15.69 24.19 -18.88
C THR A 257 -14.91 23.45 -17.79
N ASP A 258 -14.86 23.99 -16.57
CA ASP A 258 -14.20 23.34 -15.43
C ASP A 258 -14.85 21.97 -15.13
N PHE A 259 -16.18 21.89 -15.18
CA PHE A 259 -16.91 20.65 -14.94
C PHE A 259 -16.77 19.61 -16.06
N GLU A 260 -16.79 20.02 -17.33
CA GLU A 260 -16.46 19.13 -18.46
C GLU A 260 -15.08 18.51 -18.31
N ASN A 261 -14.07 19.33 -17.95
CA ASN A 261 -12.70 18.87 -17.80
C ASN A 261 -12.55 17.86 -16.66
N ILE A 262 -13.22 18.09 -15.53
CA ILE A 262 -13.15 17.13 -14.42
C ILE A 262 -13.95 15.86 -14.73
N ALA A 263 -15.11 15.95 -15.39
CA ALA A 263 -15.87 14.78 -15.84
C ALA A 263 -15.08 13.95 -16.85
N ARG A 264 -14.34 14.59 -17.77
CA ARG A 264 -13.39 13.94 -18.68
C ARG A 264 -12.32 13.15 -17.92
N ARG A 265 -11.71 13.80 -16.93
CA ARG A 265 -10.68 13.18 -16.08
C ARG A 265 -11.26 11.98 -15.33
N SER A 266 -12.45 12.11 -14.76
CA SER A 266 -13.18 11.06 -14.07
C SER A 266 -13.44 9.84 -14.95
N LEU A 267 -14.03 10.02 -16.14
CA LEU A 267 -14.32 8.91 -17.05
C LEU A 267 -13.04 8.21 -17.53
N LYS A 268 -11.98 8.97 -17.81
CA LYS A 268 -10.67 8.40 -18.14
C LYS A 268 -10.08 7.61 -16.98
N PHE A 269 -10.19 8.12 -15.75
CA PHE A 269 -9.67 7.49 -14.55
C PHE A 269 -10.36 6.17 -14.21
N VAL A 270 -11.68 6.09 -14.41
CA VAL A 270 -12.44 4.82 -14.24
C VAL A 270 -12.23 3.82 -15.38
N GLY A 271 -11.49 4.18 -16.43
CA GLY A 271 -11.03 3.26 -17.46
C GLY A 271 -11.63 3.43 -18.86
N PHE A 272 -12.46 4.45 -19.10
CA PHE A 272 -12.93 4.73 -20.46
C PHE A 272 -11.81 5.27 -21.36
N LYS A 273 -11.84 4.89 -22.64
CA LYS A 273 -11.08 5.59 -23.68
C LYS A 273 -11.84 6.84 -24.10
N VAL A 274 -11.51 7.98 -23.49
CA VAL A 274 -12.09 9.28 -23.84
C VAL A 274 -11.37 9.88 -25.05
N GLU A 275 -12.11 10.19 -26.11
CA GLU A 275 -11.55 10.75 -27.34
C GLU A 275 -11.26 12.25 -27.20
N SER A 276 -10.08 12.67 -27.67
CA SER A 276 -9.61 14.06 -27.56
C SER A 276 -10.24 15.02 -28.54
N ASP A 277 -10.78 14.49 -29.63
CA ASP A 277 -11.24 15.26 -30.80
C ASP A 277 -12.64 15.87 -30.55
N TYR A 278 -13.28 15.47 -29.47
CA TYR A 278 -14.53 16.03 -28.98
C TYR A 278 -14.22 16.91 -27.78
N LYS A 279 -14.43 18.21 -27.91
CA LYS A 279 -14.32 19.22 -26.85
C LYS A 279 -15.55 20.12 -26.94
N GLY A 280 -16.19 20.41 -25.81
CA GLY A 280 -17.36 21.27 -25.71
C GLY A 280 -17.15 22.66 -26.35
N GLY A 281 -18.29 23.31 -26.64
CA GLY A 281 -18.35 24.57 -27.37
C GLY A 281 -19.61 24.65 -28.25
N ALA A 282 -19.80 25.76 -28.99
CA ALA A 282 -20.98 25.93 -29.82
C ALA A 282 -21.10 24.82 -30.91
N GLY A 283 -21.96 23.83 -30.67
CA GLY A 283 -22.19 22.68 -31.56
C GLY A 283 -21.19 21.52 -31.40
N GLY A 284 -20.30 21.60 -30.41
CA GLY A 284 -19.39 20.52 -30.02
C GLY A 284 -20.09 19.50 -29.12
N LEU A 285 -19.61 18.26 -29.14
CA LEU A 285 -20.02 17.25 -28.18
C LEU A 285 -19.07 17.34 -26.98
N ASP A 286 -19.63 17.45 -25.77
CA ASP A 286 -18.83 17.62 -24.57
C ASP A 286 -17.85 16.46 -24.38
N LEU A 287 -18.38 15.23 -24.40
CA LEU A 287 -17.61 14.02 -24.12
C LEU A 287 -18.06 12.83 -25.00
N PHE A 288 -17.07 12.14 -25.56
CA PHE A 288 -17.26 10.85 -26.20
C PHE A 288 -16.22 9.84 -25.72
N CYS A 289 -16.69 8.69 -25.26
CA CYS A 289 -15.84 7.54 -24.97
C CYS A 289 -16.10 6.45 -26.01
N SER A 290 -15.04 5.93 -26.64
CA SER A 290 -15.16 4.89 -27.67
C SER A 290 -15.06 3.47 -27.13
N LYS A 291 -14.44 3.28 -25.95
CA LYS A 291 -14.22 1.99 -25.30
C LYS A 291 -14.45 2.07 -23.79
N PRO A 292 -14.90 0.97 -23.15
CA PRO A 292 -15.13 -0.36 -23.74
C PRO A 292 -16.45 -0.47 -24.53
N TYR A 293 -17.30 0.54 -24.44
CA TYR A 293 -18.45 0.74 -25.32
C TYR A 293 -18.60 2.24 -25.61
N SER A 294 -19.35 2.57 -26.65
CA SER A 294 -19.63 3.95 -27.03
C SER A 294 -20.51 4.63 -25.98
N LEU A 295 -19.99 5.71 -25.38
CA LEU A 295 -20.69 6.55 -24.41
C LEU A 295 -20.61 8.01 -24.86
N VAL A 296 -21.76 8.63 -25.04
CA VAL A 296 -21.93 10.04 -25.36
C VAL A 296 -22.40 10.75 -24.12
N CYS A 297 -21.69 11.78 -23.70
CA CYS A 297 -21.97 12.46 -22.45
C CYS A 297 -22.11 13.97 -22.65
N GLU A 298 -23.10 14.54 -21.98
CA GLU A 298 -23.33 15.97 -21.85
C GLU A 298 -23.16 16.37 -20.38
N CYS A 299 -22.40 17.43 -20.11
CA CYS A 299 -22.09 17.90 -18.78
C CYS A 299 -22.74 19.25 -18.53
N LYS A 300 -23.54 19.37 -17.47
CA LYS A 300 -24.11 20.65 -17.05
C LYS A 300 -23.66 20.97 -15.63
N ALA A 301 -23.02 22.12 -15.44
CA ALA A 301 -22.74 22.68 -14.13
C ALA A 301 -23.80 23.72 -13.75
N GLY A 302 -24.13 23.84 -12.46
CA GLY A 302 -25.00 24.90 -11.96
C GLY A 302 -25.96 24.46 -10.87
N LYS A 303 -27.16 25.04 -10.85
CA LYS A 303 -28.22 24.74 -9.85
C LYS A 303 -29.22 23.68 -10.33
N SER A 304 -29.37 23.51 -11.65
CA SER A 304 -30.29 22.55 -12.25
C SER A 304 -29.86 22.17 -13.67
N ILE A 305 -30.36 21.04 -14.15
CA ILE A 305 -30.18 20.60 -15.53
C ILE A 305 -31.34 21.17 -16.37
N PRO A 306 -31.09 21.99 -17.42
CA PRO A 306 -32.14 22.51 -18.28
C PRO A 306 -32.85 21.41 -19.07
N ASP A 307 -34.17 21.50 -19.26
CA ASP A 307 -34.95 20.49 -19.99
C ASP A 307 -34.45 20.27 -21.43
N ARG A 308 -34.00 21.33 -22.10
CA ARG A 308 -33.43 21.30 -23.46
C ARG A 308 -32.14 20.47 -23.59
N THR A 309 -31.52 20.06 -22.48
CA THR A 309 -30.26 19.30 -22.49
C THR A 309 -30.41 17.96 -23.19
N VAL A 310 -31.58 17.32 -23.07
CA VAL A 310 -31.89 16.07 -23.77
C VAL A 310 -31.88 16.25 -25.29
N GLU A 311 -32.57 17.29 -25.77
CA GLU A 311 -32.61 17.61 -27.21
C GLU A 311 -31.23 18.02 -27.76
N GLU A 312 -30.46 18.75 -26.94
CA GLU A 312 -29.11 19.17 -27.26
C GLU A 312 -28.18 17.97 -27.47
N LEU A 313 -28.11 17.06 -26.48
CA LEU A 313 -27.32 15.84 -26.56
C LEU A 313 -27.75 14.96 -27.74
N ASP A 314 -29.07 14.82 -27.97
CA ASP A 314 -29.58 14.00 -29.07
C ASP A 314 -29.22 14.55 -30.44
N ARG A 315 -29.39 15.86 -30.64
CA ARG A 315 -29.04 16.55 -31.88
C ARG A 315 -27.53 16.51 -32.16
N ILE A 316 -26.72 16.79 -31.14
CA ILE A 316 -25.25 16.87 -31.27
C ILE A 316 -24.67 15.46 -31.45
N GLY A 317 -25.12 14.50 -30.65
CA GLY A 317 -24.70 13.10 -30.76
C GLY A 317 -25.00 12.52 -32.15
N LYS A 318 -26.22 12.70 -32.68
CA LYS A 318 -26.57 12.28 -34.05
C LYS A 318 -25.69 12.92 -35.12
N ARG A 319 -25.34 14.20 -34.97
CA ARG A 319 -24.49 14.91 -35.93
C ARG A 319 -23.08 14.32 -35.98
N HIS A 320 -22.50 14.03 -34.82
CA HIS A 320 -21.11 13.60 -34.69
C HIS A 320 -20.90 12.10 -34.89
N LEU A 321 -21.82 11.27 -34.41
CA LEU A 321 -21.70 9.82 -34.43
C LEU A 321 -22.55 9.14 -35.51
N LYS A 322 -23.48 9.88 -36.14
CA LYS A 322 -24.35 9.38 -37.21
C LYS A 322 -25.04 8.08 -36.79
N GLU A 323 -24.91 7.01 -37.59
CA GLU A 323 -25.52 5.71 -37.35
C GLU A 323 -25.02 5.06 -36.05
N ASN A 324 -23.75 5.29 -35.67
CA ASN A 324 -23.17 4.76 -34.43
C ASN A 324 -23.80 5.37 -33.17
N TYR A 325 -24.50 6.50 -33.29
CA TYR A 325 -25.19 7.12 -32.16
C TYR A 325 -26.30 6.22 -31.62
N VAL A 326 -26.95 5.40 -32.46
CA VAL A 326 -28.10 4.57 -32.07
C VAL A 326 -27.69 3.55 -31.00
N GLU A 327 -26.51 2.96 -31.15
CA GLU A 327 -25.94 1.94 -30.27
C GLU A 327 -25.19 2.51 -29.06
N ALA A 328 -24.90 3.81 -29.08
CA ALA A 328 -24.18 4.47 -28.00
C ALA A 328 -25.07 4.66 -26.76
N VAL A 329 -24.46 4.46 -25.60
CA VAL A 329 -25.04 4.87 -24.32
C VAL A 329 -25.02 6.40 -24.27
N ARG A 330 -26.11 6.99 -23.77
CA ARG A 330 -26.28 8.44 -23.69
C ARG A 330 -26.42 8.82 -22.22
N LEU A 331 -25.58 9.74 -21.76
CA LEU A 331 -25.51 10.12 -20.36
C LEU A 331 -25.53 11.64 -20.21
N ILE A 332 -26.33 12.12 -19.27
CA ILE A 332 -26.24 13.49 -18.77
C ILE A 332 -25.68 13.42 -17.35
N ILE A 333 -24.67 14.24 -17.08
CA ILE A 333 -24.10 14.42 -15.74
C ILE A 333 -24.34 15.88 -15.35
N GLY A 334 -25.00 16.12 -14.21
CA GLY A 334 -25.25 17.48 -13.76
C GLY A 334 -25.66 17.65 -12.30
N PRO A 335 -26.13 18.85 -11.91
CA PRO A 335 -26.47 19.15 -10.52
C PRO A 335 -27.83 18.59 -10.10
N GLY A 336 -27.97 18.33 -8.80
CA GLY A 336 -29.25 18.12 -8.14
C GLY A 336 -30.13 17.01 -8.73
N LYS A 337 -31.44 17.14 -8.49
CA LYS A 337 -32.46 16.21 -8.98
C LYS A 337 -33.08 16.74 -10.28
N PRO A 338 -33.18 15.92 -11.34
CA PRO A 338 -33.82 16.34 -12.59
C PRO A 338 -35.30 16.67 -12.40
N THR A 339 -35.82 17.60 -13.21
CA THR A 339 -37.26 17.91 -13.26
C THR A 339 -38.06 16.72 -13.80
N LYS A 340 -39.36 16.66 -13.52
CA LYS A 340 -40.24 15.62 -14.08
C LYS A 340 -40.21 15.62 -15.62
N GLN A 341 -40.25 16.81 -16.22
CA GLN A 341 -40.22 16.97 -17.67
C GLN A 341 -38.90 16.47 -18.28
N LEU A 342 -37.77 16.79 -17.64
CA LEU A 342 -36.45 16.28 -18.06
C LEU A 342 -36.39 14.75 -17.94
N GLN A 343 -36.93 14.16 -16.87
CA GLN A 343 -36.99 12.71 -16.69
C GLN A 343 -37.82 12.03 -17.79
N GLU A 344 -38.99 12.59 -18.14
CA GLU A 344 -39.84 12.09 -19.23
C GLU A 344 -39.14 12.17 -20.58
N SER A 345 -38.52 13.32 -20.91
CA SER A 345 -37.77 13.51 -22.15
C SER A 345 -36.57 12.55 -22.25
N ALA A 346 -35.86 12.34 -21.14
CA ALA A 346 -34.73 11.42 -21.08
C ALA A 346 -35.16 9.96 -21.25
N ALA A 347 -36.30 9.56 -20.67
CA ALA A 347 -36.87 8.23 -20.89
C ALA A 347 -37.21 7.98 -22.37
N ILE A 348 -37.88 8.95 -23.02
CA ILE A 348 -38.22 8.88 -24.45
C ILE A 348 -36.97 8.78 -25.32
N SER A 349 -35.97 9.61 -25.03
CA SER A 349 -34.72 9.69 -25.82
C SER A 349 -33.69 8.62 -25.44
N ARG A 350 -34.04 7.73 -24.49
CA ARG A 350 -33.16 6.67 -23.96
C ARG A 350 -31.83 7.22 -23.44
N ILE A 351 -31.92 8.27 -22.64
CA ILE A 351 -30.79 8.97 -22.01
C ILE A 351 -30.81 8.72 -20.51
N SER A 352 -29.67 8.30 -19.96
CA SER A 352 -29.45 8.18 -18.53
C SER A 352 -29.06 9.54 -17.93
N ILE A 353 -29.49 9.79 -16.70
CA ILE A 353 -29.13 11.00 -15.95
C ILE A 353 -28.53 10.57 -14.60
N ILE A 354 -27.33 11.06 -14.31
CA ILE A 354 -26.70 10.99 -12.99
C ILE A 354 -26.35 12.38 -12.48
N ASN A 355 -26.20 12.52 -11.18
CA ASN A 355 -25.66 13.73 -10.59
C ASN A 355 -24.13 13.67 -10.47
N ALA A 356 -23.50 14.82 -10.26
CA ALA A 356 -22.04 14.92 -10.10
C ALA A 356 -21.50 14.12 -8.91
N MET A 357 -22.26 14.03 -7.81
CA MET A 357 -21.89 13.24 -6.63
C MET A 357 -21.84 11.73 -6.92
N THR A 358 -22.75 11.22 -7.74
CA THR A 358 -22.76 9.82 -8.17
C THR A 358 -21.53 9.50 -9.03
N LEU A 359 -21.11 10.42 -9.90
CA LEU A 359 -19.82 10.28 -10.61
C LEU A 359 -18.64 10.28 -9.62
N GLN A 360 -18.64 11.18 -8.64
CA GLN A 360 -17.59 11.26 -7.62
C GLN A 360 -17.46 9.93 -6.85
N LYS A 361 -18.56 9.39 -6.33
CA LYS A 361 -18.57 8.11 -5.61
C LYS A 361 -17.97 6.96 -6.43
N LEU A 362 -18.23 6.93 -7.74
CA LEU A 362 -17.68 5.91 -8.64
C LEU A 362 -16.16 6.05 -8.79
N VAL A 363 -15.67 7.29 -8.89
CA VAL A 363 -14.23 7.59 -8.98
C VAL A 363 -13.54 7.29 -7.65
N GLU A 364 -14.16 7.63 -6.51
CA GLU A 364 -13.67 7.29 -5.17
C GLU A 364 -13.54 5.78 -4.97
N LEU A 365 -14.53 5.01 -5.44
CA LEU A 365 -14.47 3.55 -5.41
C LEU A 365 -13.25 3.02 -6.19
N GLN A 366 -13.05 3.48 -7.43
CA GLN A 366 -11.90 3.09 -8.26
C GLN A 366 -10.56 3.54 -7.66
N ALA A 367 -10.51 4.72 -7.05
CA ALA A 367 -9.30 5.24 -6.43
C ALA A 367 -8.89 4.42 -5.21
N LYS A 368 -9.88 4.03 -4.40
CA LYS A 368 -9.67 3.20 -3.21
C LYS A 368 -9.36 1.75 -3.55
N TYR A 369 -9.97 1.23 -4.61
CA TYR A 369 -9.82 -0.14 -5.08
C TYR A 369 -9.51 -0.14 -6.59
N PRO A 370 -8.23 0.06 -6.97
CA PRO A 370 -7.86 0.08 -8.38
C PRO A 370 -8.33 -1.16 -9.13
N GLY A 371 -9.06 -0.95 -10.23
CA GLY A 371 -9.64 -2.02 -11.04
C GLY A 371 -10.97 -2.57 -10.55
N SER A 372 -11.59 -1.98 -9.51
CA SER A 372 -12.88 -2.45 -8.99
C SER A 372 -14.07 -2.13 -9.90
N VAL A 373 -13.96 -1.11 -10.75
CA VAL A 373 -15.05 -0.71 -11.65
C VAL A 373 -14.98 -1.51 -12.95
N ASP A 374 -15.78 -2.57 -13.04
CA ASP A 374 -16.08 -3.22 -14.32
C ASP A 374 -17.07 -2.38 -15.12
N LEU A 375 -16.57 -1.73 -16.17
CA LEU A 375 -17.37 -0.90 -17.06
C LEU A 375 -18.40 -1.70 -17.88
N ILE A 376 -18.13 -2.96 -18.22
CA ILE A 376 -19.11 -3.80 -18.93
C ILE A 376 -20.30 -4.11 -18.03
N GLU A 377 -20.04 -4.39 -16.75
CA GLU A 377 -21.09 -4.59 -15.75
C GLU A 377 -21.84 -3.28 -15.47
N LEU A 378 -21.11 -2.17 -15.29
CA LEU A 378 -21.68 -0.83 -15.07
C LEU A 378 -22.68 -0.45 -16.16
N LYS A 379 -22.42 -0.84 -17.41
CA LYS A 379 -23.33 -0.59 -18.56
C LYS A 379 -24.76 -1.08 -18.30
N LYS A 380 -24.94 -2.18 -17.54
CA LYS A 380 -26.26 -2.75 -17.22
C LYS A 380 -27.09 -1.86 -16.28
N TYR A 381 -26.44 -0.93 -15.59
CA TYR A 381 -27.08 0.02 -14.68
C TYR A 381 -27.43 1.36 -15.36
N LEU A 382 -27.00 1.56 -16.61
CA LEU A 382 -27.22 2.79 -17.39
C LEU A 382 -28.56 2.77 -18.13
N ASP A 383 -29.64 2.64 -17.36
CA ASP A 383 -31.00 2.68 -17.90
C ASP A 383 -31.46 4.12 -18.20
N PRO A 384 -32.46 4.32 -19.09
CA PRO A 384 -33.04 5.62 -19.34
C PRO A 384 -33.65 6.27 -18.08
N GLY A 385 -33.52 7.58 -17.95
CA GLY A 385 -34.02 8.38 -16.83
C GLY A 385 -32.98 8.61 -15.73
N GLU A 386 -33.43 9.07 -14.55
CA GLU A 386 -32.56 9.28 -13.39
C GLU A 386 -32.16 7.94 -12.78
N ILE A 387 -30.84 7.69 -12.68
CA ILE A 387 -30.29 6.38 -12.28
C ILE A 387 -29.29 6.45 -11.13
N ASN A 388 -29.26 7.55 -10.37
CA ASN A 388 -28.37 7.70 -9.20
C ASN A 388 -28.41 6.48 -8.27
N TYR A 389 -29.61 5.99 -7.96
CA TYR A 389 -29.82 4.83 -7.08
C TYR A 389 -29.28 3.51 -7.68
N LYS A 390 -29.30 3.35 -9.00
CA LYS A 390 -28.76 2.15 -9.68
C LYS A 390 -27.24 2.14 -9.64
N ILE A 391 -26.62 3.29 -9.81
CA ILE A 391 -25.17 3.41 -9.67
C ILE A 391 -24.75 3.19 -8.21
N ASP A 392 -25.51 3.72 -7.24
CA ASP A 392 -25.28 3.42 -5.82
C ASP A 392 -25.44 1.91 -5.53
N GLU A 393 -26.43 1.23 -6.11
CA GLU A 393 -26.61 -0.23 -6.01
C GLU A 393 -25.42 -1.00 -6.59
N TYR A 394 -24.91 -0.58 -7.74
CA TYR A 394 -23.69 -1.14 -8.33
C TYR A 394 -22.49 -0.98 -7.40
N ILE A 395 -22.26 0.23 -6.89
CA ILE A 395 -21.16 0.54 -5.96
C ILE A 395 -21.24 -0.34 -4.72
N GLU A 396 -22.41 -0.48 -4.12
CA GLU A 396 -22.61 -1.34 -2.94
C GLU A 396 -22.40 -2.82 -3.25
N THR A 397 -22.77 -3.27 -4.44
CA THR A 397 -22.50 -4.64 -4.91
C THR A 397 -21.00 -4.89 -5.01
N VAL A 398 -20.25 -3.97 -5.63
CA VAL A 398 -18.78 -4.06 -5.74
C VAL A 398 -18.14 -4.05 -4.35
N LYS A 399 -18.55 -3.17 -3.44
CA LYS A 399 -18.03 -3.14 -2.06
C LYS A 399 -18.25 -4.47 -1.33
N ARG A 400 -19.45 -5.05 -1.43
CA ARG A 400 -19.75 -6.36 -0.82
C ARG A 400 -18.86 -7.46 -1.38
N GLN A 401 -18.61 -7.45 -2.69
CA GLN A 401 -17.73 -8.41 -3.35
C GLN A 401 -16.26 -8.27 -2.90
N ILE A 402 -15.78 -7.04 -2.69
CA ILE A 402 -14.43 -6.78 -2.15
C ILE A 402 -14.35 -7.21 -0.68
N GLN A 403 -15.37 -6.89 0.12
CA GLN A 403 -15.45 -7.28 1.52
C GLN A 403 -15.39 -8.80 1.69
N LEU A 404 -16.14 -9.53 0.87
CA LEU A 404 -16.13 -11.01 0.87
C LEU A 404 -14.72 -11.57 0.62
N ARG A 405 -14.02 -11.04 -0.39
CA ARG A 405 -12.64 -11.43 -0.71
C ARG A 405 -11.68 -11.11 0.44
N SER A 406 -11.83 -9.94 1.05
CA SER A 406 -10.99 -9.53 2.18
C SER A 406 -11.20 -10.44 3.38
N GLN A 407 -12.44 -10.83 3.66
CA GLN A 407 -12.76 -11.80 4.72
C GLN A 407 -12.15 -13.19 4.45
N ILE A 408 -12.07 -13.64 3.19
CA ILE A 408 -11.39 -14.90 2.83
C ILE A 408 -9.88 -14.78 3.07
N VAL A 409 -9.25 -13.68 2.64
CA VAL A 409 -7.82 -13.41 2.92
C VAL A 409 -7.55 -13.40 4.43
N GLN A 410 -8.42 -12.73 5.19
CA GLN A 410 -8.37 -12.70 6.66
C GLN A 410 -8.53 -14.08 7.29
N ALA A 411 -9.39 -14.95 6.75
CA ALA A 411 -9.52 -16.32 7.23
C ALA A 411 -8.21 -17.12 7.06
N VAL A 412 -7.53 -16.97 5.91
CA VAL A 412 -6.22 -17.60 5.67
C VAL A 412 -5.16 -17.00 6.60
N LYS A 413 -5.16 -15.69 6.80
CA LYS A 413 -4.24 -14.99 7.73
C LYS A 413 -4.40 -15.48 9.17
N GLN A 414 -5.64 -15.60 9.64
CA GLN A 414 -5.91 -16.06 11.00
C GLN A 414 -5.49 -17.52 11.20
N LEU A 415 -5.75 -18.40 10.22
CA LEU A 415 -5.25 -19.77 10.26
C LEU A 415 -3.71 -19.81 10.31
N PHE A 416 -3.07 -18.97 9.51
CA PHE A 416 -1.63 -18.79 9.49
C PHE A 416 -1.09 -18.29 10.84
N GLU A 417 -1.78 -17.38 11.52
CA GLU A 417 -1.40 -16.81 12.82
C GLU A 417 -1.71 -17.71 14.03
N GLN A 418 -2.69 -18.60 13.93
CA GLN A 418 -3.09 -19.48 15.03
C GLN A 418 -2.09 -20.61 15.29
N ASP A 419 -1.34 -21.05 14.28
CA ASP A 419 -0.38 -22.15 14.42
C ASP A 419 1.02 -21.67 14.89
N ASN A 420 1.06 -20.94 16.01
CA ASN A 420 2.29 -20.44 16.62
C ASN A 420 3.19 -21.54 17.24
N GLU A 421 2.82 -22.82 17.14
CA GLU A 421 3.59 -23.93 17.73
C GLU A 421 4.50 -24.66 16.72
N SER A 422 4.25 -24.54 15.40
CA SER A 422 5.09 -25.19 14.39
C SER A 422 6.23 -24.24 13.93
N LEU A 423 7.40 -24.40 14.54
CA LEU A 423 8.65 -23.68 14.19
C LEU A 423 9.26 -24.11 12.84
N GLU A 424 8.55 -24.90 12.02
CA GLU A 424 9.06 -25.33 10.72
C GLU A 424 8.82 -24.23 9.66
N ALA A 425 9.93 -23.69 9.15
CA ALA A 425 9.99 -22.61 8.15
C ALA A 425 9.40 -22.97 6.75
N THR A 426 8.64 -24.06 6.62
CA THR A 426 7.86 -24.34 5.42
C THR A 426 6.67 -23.41 5.33
N SER A 427 6.44 -22.82 4.15
CA SER A 427 5.28 -21.98 3.84
C SER A 427 3.98 -22.71 4.19
N GLN A 428 3.48 -22.46 5.40
CA GLN A 428 2.32 -23.13 5.93
C GLN A 428 1.13 -22.80 5.02
N SER A 429 0.57 -23.86 4.45
CA SER A 429 -0.49 -23.76 3.46
C SER A 429 -1.68 -24.60 3.92
N PHE A 430 -2.88 -24.13 3.61
CA PHE A 430 -4.14 -24.69 4.08
C PHE A 430 -4.96 -25.19 2.88
N THR A 431 -5.68 -26.28 3.08
CA THR A 431 -6.65 -26.79 2.10
C THR A 431 -7.86 -25.87 2.00
N VAL A 432 -8.59 -25.97 0.89
CA VAL A 432 -9.86 -25.26 0.68
C VAL A 432 -10.84 -25.51 1.84
N THR A 433 -10.95 -26.76 2.28
CA THR A 433 -11.90 -27.17 3.33
C THR A 433 -11.56 -26.56 4.69
N GLU A 434 -10.28 -26.47 5.04
CA GLU A 434 -9.82 -25.81 6.28
C GLU A 434 -10.17 -24.32 6.25
N ILE A 435 -9.85 -23.64 5.16
CA ILE A 435 -10.13 -22.20 4.98
C ILE A 435 -11.63 -21.93 5.03
N ARG A 436 -12.44 -22.72 4.30
CA ARG A 436 -13.90 -22.61 4.33
C ARG A 436 -14.46 -22.85 5.72
N ALA A 437 -13.98 -23.87 6.43
CA ALA A 437 -14.48 -24.20 7.76
C ALA A 437 -14.20 -23.04 8.74
N HIS A 438 -13.00 -22.47 8.69
CA HIS A 438 -12.62 -21.31 9.51
C HIS A 438 -13.45 -20.07 9.16
N TYR A 439 -13.56 -19.74 7.87
CA TYR A 439 -14.39 -18.63 7.39
C TYR A 439 -15.85 -18.78 7.84
N ASN A 440 -16.48 -19.93 7.60
CA ASN A 440 -17.90 -20.18 7.92
C ASN A 440 -18.21 -20.22 9.42
N ALA A 441 -17.19 -20.40 10.27
CA ALA A 441 -17.34 -20.35 11.71
C ALA A 441 -17.51 -18.90 12.23
N ILE A 442 -16.97 -17.91 11.51
CA ILE A 442 -16.86 -16.52 11.96
C ILE A 442 -17.71 -15.57 11.10
N GLN A 443 -17.91 -15.91 9.83
CA GLN A 443 -18.47 -15.01 8.81
C GLN A 443 -19.80 -15.51 8.24
N ASN A 444 -20.58 -14.56 7.71
CA ASN A 444 -21.77 -14.81 6.91
C ASN A 444 -21.69 -14.00 5.59
N PRO A 445 -22.24 -14.49 4.47
CA PRO A 445 -22.94 -15.78 4.32
C PRO A 445 -21.97 -16.97 4.31
N ARG A 446 -22.48 -18.16 4.63
CA ARG A 446 -21.70 -19.40 4.53
C ARG A 446 -21.43 -19.76 3.07
N LEU A 447 -20.20 -20.16 2.78
CA LEU A 447 -19.74 -20.55 1.44
C LEU A 447 -19.55 -22.06 1.32
N THR A 448 -19.62 -22.57 0.09
CA THR A 448 -19.27 -23.96 -0.26
C THR A 448 -17.78 -24.09 -0.54
N ASP A 449 -17.27 -25.31 -0.66
CA ASP A 449 -15.86 -25.54 -1.00
C ASP A 449 -15.54 -24.99 -2.40
N GLU A 450 -16.46 -25.16 -3.36
CA GLU A 450 -16.29 -24.67 -4.73
C GLU A 450 -16.22 -23.14 -4.78
N ALA A 451 -17.12 -22.44 -4.08
CA ALA A 451 -17.12 -20.98 -4.04
C ALA A 451 -15.84 -20.44 -3.38
N VAL A 452 -15.39 -21.06 -2.27
CA VAL A 452 -14.13 -20.69 -1.62
C VAL A 452 -12.95 -20.99 -2.54
N HIS A 453 -12.94 -22.13 -3.24
CA HIS A 453 -11.88 -22.47 -4.19
C HIS A 453 -11.76 -21.42 -5.29
N ASP A 454 -12.87 -21.03 -5.93
CA ASP A 454 -12.85 -20.00 -6.99
C ASP A 454 -12.26 -18.67 -6.50
N PHE A 455 -12.63 -18.22 -5.30
CA PHE A 455 -12.04 -17.02 -4.70
C PHE A 455 -10.56 -17.21 -4.39
N LEU A 456 -10.15 -18.36 -3.87
CA LEU A 456 -8.74 -18.63 -3.57
C LEU A 456 -7.89 -18.68 -4.85
N ILE A 457 -8.43 -19.19 -5.96
CA ILE A 457 -7.79 -19.13 -7.27
C ILE A 457 -7.62 -17.69 -7.73
N GLU A 458 -8.68 -16.88 -7.68
CA GLU A 458 -8.63 -15.47 -8.03
C GLU A 458 -7.57 -14.75 -7.20
N LEU A 459 -7.66 -14.86 -5.87
CA LEU A 459 -6.81 -14.17 -4.91
C LEU A 459 -5.34 -14.61 -4.95
N SER A 460 -5.07 -15.85 -5.39
CA SER A 460 -3.71 -16.37 -5.59
C SER A 460 -3.16 -16.17 -7.00
N SER A 461 -3.92 -15.52 -7.88
CA SER A 461 -3.45 -15.21 -9.22
C SER A 461 -2.28 -14.21 -9.17
N PRO A 462 -1.37 -14.25 -10.14
CA PRO A 462 -0.32 -13.23 -10.27
C PRO A 462 -0.84 -11.80 -10.45
N LEU A 463 -2.13 -11.62 -10.80
CA LEU A 463 -2.76 -10.32 -11.00
C LEU A 463 -3.20 -9.66 -9.69
N THR A 464 -3.57 -10.46 -8.68
CA THR A 464 -4.03 -9.95 -7.37
C THR A 464 -2.97 -10.18 -6.27
N GLY A 465 -2.39 -11.37 -6.21
CA GLY A 465 -1.26 -11.70 -5.32
C GLY A 465 -1.51 -11.46 -3.83
N TYR A 466 -2.72 -11.72 -3.33
CA TYR A 466 -3.02 -11.66 -1.89
C TYR A 466 -2.70 -12.97 -1.17
N LEU A 467 -2.79 -14.08 -1.91
CA LEU A 467 -2.51 -15.43 -1.43
C LEU A 467 -1.50 -16.10 -2.35
N GLY A 468 -0.79 -17.10 -1.83
CA GLY A 468 0.00 -18.03 -2.62
C GLY A 468 -0.75 -19.34 -2.80
N ARG A 469 -0.38 -20.11 -3.83
CA ARG A 469 -0.99 -21.41 -4.14
C ARG A 469 0.07 -22.47 -4.42
N ILE A 470 -0.07 -23.60 -3.76
CA ILE A 470 0.62 -24.86 -4.08
C ILE A 470 -0.39 -25.73 -4.81
N LYS A 471 -0.16 -25.94 -6.11
CA LYS A 471 -1.11 -26.65 -6.97
C LYS A 471 -1.13 -28.15 -6.65
N GLY A 472 -2.32 -28.68 -6.40
CA GLY A 472 -2.56 -30.10 -6.20
C GLY A 472 -2.69 -30.89 -7.51
N LYS A 473 -2.92 -32.20 -7.39
CA LYS A 473 -3.32 -33.04 -8.54
C LYS A 473 -4.71 -32.69 -9.06
N ASP A 474 -5.58 -32.25 -8.15
CA ASP A 474 -6.91 -31.73 -8.40
C ASP A 474 -7.16 -30.49 -7.51
N TRP A 475 -8.32 -29.86 -7.65
CA TRP A 475 -8.67 -28.66 -6.89
C TRP A 475 -8.75 -28.92 -5.37
N ARG A 476 -9.02 -30.16 -4.95
CA ARG A 476 -9.07 -30.54 -3.52
C ARG A 476 -7.68 -30.66 -2.91
N GLY A 477 -6.69 -30.99 -3.74
CA GLY A 477 -5.28 -31.01 -3.36
C GLY A 477 -4.61 -29.64 -3.40
N ASP A 478 -5.28 -28.59 -3.87
CA ASP A 478 -4.73 -27.24 -3.82
C ASP A 478 -4.58 -26.77 -2.37
N ARG A 479 -3.45 -26.13 -2.09
CA ARG A 479 -3.19 -25.49 -0.80
C ARG A 479 -2.86 -24.02 -0.99
N PHE A 480 -3.28 -23.19 -0.05
CA PHE A 480 -3.13 -21.74 -0.12
C PHE A 480 -2.48 -21.19 1.13
N TYR A 481 -1.68 -20.14 0.97
CA TYR A 481 -0.97 -19.50 2.07
C TYR A 481 -1.09 -17.98 1.97
N PHE A 482 -1.01 -17.31 3.11
CA PHE A 482 -1.16 -15.86 3.19
C PHE A 482 0.08 -15.14 2.64
N LEU A 483 -0.12 -14.04 1.89
CA LEU A 483 0.97 -13.17 1.42
C LEU A 483 0.84 -11.75 1.95
N ARG A 484 -0.34 -11.12 1.79
CA ARG A 484 -0.62 -9.73 2.20
C ARG A 484 -2.12 -9.50 2.36
N ASP A 485 -2.52 -8.50 3.16
CA ASP A 485 -3.95 -8.21 3.31
C ASP A 485 -4.55 -7.56 2.05
N LEU A 486 -5.86 -7.72 1.92
CA LEU A 486 -6.69 -6.96 1.00
C LEU A 486 -7.46 -5.91 1.82
N PRO A 487 -7.31 -4.60 1.53
CA PRO A 487 -7.96 -3.55 2.31
C PRO A 487 -9.48 -3.72 2.39
N THR A 488 -10.06 -3.65 3.59
CA THR A 488 -11.50 -3.74 3.80
C THR A 488 -12.22 -2.42 3.45
N PRO A 489 -13.36 -2.47 2.76
CA PRO A 489 -14.31 -1.36 2.69
C PRO A 489 -14.70 -0.84 4.07
N PRO A 490 -14.69 0.49 4.30
CA PRO A 490 -15.34 1.06 5.47
C PRO A 490 -16.84 0.77 5.34
N ILE A 491 -17.41 0.23 6.41
CA ILE A 491 -18.84 -0.09 6.53
C ILE A 491 -19.63 1.20 6.72
#